data_AF-T0Z504-F1
#
_entry.id   AF-T0Z504-F1
#
_cell.length_a   1.000
_cell.length_b   1.000
_cell.length_c   1.000
_cell.angle_alpha   90.00
_cell.angle_beta   90.00
_cell.angle_gamma   90.00
#
_symmetry.space_group_name_H-M   'P 1'
#
loop_
_entity.id
_entity.type
_entity.pdbx_description
1 polymer ?
#
loop_
_entity_poly.entity_id
_entity_poly.type
_entity_poly.pdbx_seq_one_letter_code
_entity_poly.pdbx_strand_id
1 'polypeptide(L)' 'MLTYFPEIYPGELLYSVLARYHRHTGAAAPIHSMEALFGRRMVVASVDLQGGLDVLAARIPAGRGLDSDALVRD' A
#
# COMPACT_ATOMS: atom_id res chain seq x y z
N MET A 1 0.82 -2.22 12.21
CA MET A 1 1.05 -3.41 11.37
C MET A 1 -0.25 -3.71 10.64
N LEU A 2 -0.22 -3.93 9.34
CA LEU A 2 -1.43 -4.19 8.54
C LEU A 2 -1.91 -5.63 8.76
N THR A 3 -3.17 -5.80 9.16
CA THR A 3 -3.80 -7.12 9.30
C THR A 3 -4.16 -7.73 7.94
N TYR A 4 -4.36 -6.87 6.95
CA TYR A 4 -4.71 -7.24 5.58
C TYR A 4 -3.98 -6.34 4.60
N PHE A 5 -3.62 -6.89 3.45
CA PHE A 5 -3.22 -6.16 2.25
C PHE A 5 -3.63 -7.03 1.05
N PRO A 6 -3.86 -6.55 -0.17
CA PRO A 6 -4.23 -7.41 -1.28
C PRO A 6 -3.01 -8.16 -1.82
N GLU A 7 -3.25 -9.29 -2.48
CA GLU A 7 -2.24 -9.90 -3.34
C GLU A 7 -2.05 -9.04 -4.59
N ILE A 8 -0.79 -8.78 -4.95
CA ILE A 8 -0.39 -8.00 -6.13
C ILE A 8 -0.39 -8.95 -7.32
N TYR A 9 -1.20 -8.66 -8.34
CA TYR A 9 -1.21 -9.49 -9.55
C TYR A 9 -0.06 -9.12 -10.49
N PRO A 10 0.43 -10.06 -11.31
CA PRO A 10 1.45 -9.76 -12.31
C PRO A 10 1.01 -8.62 -13.25
N GLY A 11 1.82 -7.57 -13.37
CA GLY A 11 1.53 -6.39 -14.19
C GLY A 11 0.44 -5.47 -13.63
N GLU A 12 0.00 -5.68 -12.39
CA GLU A 12 -0.95 -4.79 -11.73
C GLU A 12 -0.24 -3.56 -11.17
N LEU A 13 -0.70 -2.37 -11.58
CA LEU A 13 -0.20 -1.11 -11.04
C LEU A 13 -0.41 -1.05 -9.52
N LEU A 14 0.58 -0.57 -8.78
CA LEU A 14 0.49 -0.37 -7.33
C LEU A 14 -0.77 0.41 -6.93
N TYR A 15 -1.17 1.42 -7.72
CA TYR A 15 -2.41 2.17 -7.52
C TYR A 15 -3.68 1.29 -7.54
N SER A 16 -3.73 0.28 -8.42
CA SER A 16 -4.82 -0.68 -8.47
C SER A 16 -4.88 -1.53 -7.19
N VAL A 17 -3.71 -1.98 -6.70
CA VAL A 17 -3.60 -2.71 -5.43
C VAL A 17 -4.11 -1.85 -4.26
N LEU A 18 -3.70 -0.58 -4.18
CA LEU A 18 -4.15 0.33 -3.12
C LEU A 18 -5.66 0.61 -3.22
N ALA A 19 -6.21 0.74 -4.42
CA ALA A 19 -7.66 0.89 -4.62
C ALA A 19 -8.43 -0.37 -4.18
N ARG A 20 -7.91 -1.57 -4.49
CA ARG A 20 -8.46 -2.83 -3.99
C ARG A 20 -8.39 -2.91 -2.48
N TYR A 21 -7.28 -2.51 -1.87
CA TYR A 21 -7.16 -2.45 -0.42
C TYR A 21 -8.26 -1.58 0.20
N HIS A 22 -8.46 -0.37 -0.33
CA HIS A 22 -9.52 0.54 0.11
C HIS A 22 -10.90 -0.11 0.01
N ARG A 23 -11.19 -0.76 -1.12
CA ARG A 23 -12.47 -1.44 -1.35
C ARG A 23 -12.69 -2.64 -0.44
N HIS A 24 -11.66 -3.47 -0.23
CA HIS A 24 -11.74 -4.68 0.59
C HIS A 24 -11.84 -4.36 2.08
N THR A 25 -11.20 -3.28 2.52
CA THR A 25 -11.29 -2.82 3.91
C THR A 25 -12.55 -2.01 4.21
N GLY A 26 -13.32 -1.64 3.19
CA GLY A 26 -14.56 -0.87 3.35
C GLY A 26 -14.32 0.49 4.00
N ALA A 27 -13.13 1.07 3.83
CA ALA A 27 -12.79 2.33 4.49
C ALA A 27 -13.71 3.45 3.99
N ALA A 28 -14.27 4.23 4.93
CA ALA A 28 -15.26 5.26 4.60
C ALA A 28 -14.72 6.40 3.70
N ALA A 29 -13.40 6.62 3.72
CA ALA A 29 -12.74 7.63 2.91
C ALA A 29 -11.29 7.22 2.56
N PRO A 30 -10.75 7.67 1.43
CA PRO A 30 -9.38 7.34 0.99
C PRO A 30 -8.31 7.71 2.04
N ILE A 31 -8.55 8.78 2.80
CA ILE A 31 -7.67 9.25 3.88
C ILE A 31 -7.42 8.18 4.96
N HIS A 32 -8.43 7.38 5.28
CA HIS A 32 -8.29 6.30 6.28
C HIS A 32 -7.46 5.14 5.74
N SER A 33 -7.61 4.83 4.46
CA SER A 33 -6.76 3.82 3.82
C SER A 33 -5.31 4.29 3.73
N MET A 34 -5.08 5.56 3.37
CA MET A 34 -3.73 6.14 3.32
C MET A 34 -3.05 6.18 4.69
N GLU A 35 -3.78 6.53 5.74
CA GLU A 35 -3.28 6.52 7.11
C GLU A 35 -2.90 5.09 7.56
N ALA A 36 -3.70 4.08 7.20
CA ALA A 36 -3.37 2.69 7.48
C ALA A 36 -2.11 2.23 6.73
N LEU A 37 -2.02 2.55 5.43
CA LEU A 37 -0.95 2.11 4.53
C LEU A 37 0.39 2.81 4.83
N PHE A 38 0.37 4.13 4.98
CA PHE A 38 1.59 4.96 5.06
C PHE A 38 1.77 5.66 6.42
N GLY A 39 0.74 5.69 7.26
CA GLY A 39 0.84 6.30 8.59
C GLY A 39 0.60 7.79 8.63
N ARG A 40 0.12 8.34 7.51
CA ARG A 40 -0.06 9.77 7.30
C ARG A 40 -1.42 10.01 6.65
N ARG A 41 -2.12 11.04 7.09
CA ARG A 41 -3.44 11.43 6.56
C ARG A 41 -3.35 12.25 5.27
N MET A 42 -2.25 12.95 5.04
CA MET A 42 -1.93 13.59 3.76
C MET A 42 -0.80 12.81 3.09
N VAL A 43 -1.18 11.87 2.23
CA VAL A 43 -0.25 11.20 1.32
C VAL A 43 -0.54 11.77 -0.06
N VAL A 44 0.39 12.52 -0.62
CA VAL A 44 0.31 12.92 -2.03
C VAL A 44 0.84 11.74 -2.82
N ALA A 45 -0.07 11.06 -3.51
CA ALA A 45 0.21 9.82 -4.23
C ALA A 45 1.42 9.91 -5.17
N SER A 46 1.75 11.09 -5.70
CA SER A 46 2.90 11.29 -6.59
C SER A 46 4.27 11.40 -5.90
N VAL A 47 4.34 11.79 -4.62
CA VAL A 47 5.61 12.08 -3.92
C VAL A 47 5.99 10.94 -2.98
N ASP A 48 5.02 10.34 -2.30
CA ASP A 48 5.24 9.21 -1.40
C ASP A 48 5.36 7.86 -2.13
N LEU A 49 5.01 7.76 -3.42
CA LEU A 49 5.25 6.52 -4.19
C LEU A 49 6.73 6.29 -4.49
N GLN A 50 7.54 7.35 -4.56
CA GLN A 50 8.97 7.25 -4.85
C GLN A 50 9.82 7.08 -3.56
N GLY A 51 9.35 7.57 -2.40
CA GLY A 51 10.09 7.51 -1.13
C GLY A 51 9.39 6.80 0.03
N GLY A 52 8.12 6.41 -0.12
CA GLY A 52 7.30 5.79 0.93
C GLY A 52 7.14 4.27 0.80
N LEU A 53 7.76 3.66 -0.20
CA LEU A 53 7.74 2.21 -0.42
C LEU A 53 8.35 1.45 0.75
N ASP A 54 9.45 1.93 1.32
CA ASP A 54 10.07 1.32 2.50
C ASP A 54 9.15 1.41 3.73
N VAL A 55 8.40 2.50 3.86
CA VAL A 55 7.43 2.70 4.94
C VAL A 55 6.25 1.73 4.78
N LEU A 56 5.79 1.52 3.54
CA LEU A 56 4.74 0.56 3.23
C LEU A 56 5.22 -0.87 3.48
N ALA A 57 6.40 -1.24 3.00
CA ALA A 57 7.01 -2.56 3.20
C ALA A 57 7.19 -2.87 4.70
N ALA A 58 7.66 -1.90 5.49
CA ALA A 58 7.82 -2.06 6.95
C ALA A 58 6.49 -2.27 7.70
N ARG A 59 5.36 -1.89 7.09
CA ARG A 59 4.03 -2.04 7.69
C ARG A 59 3.32 -3.32 7.31
N ILE A 60 3.74 -3.94 6.21
CA ILE A 60 3.29 -5.26 5.78
C ILE A 60 4.03 -6.30 6.65
N PRO A 61 3.33 -7.29 7.23
CA PRO A 61 4.00 -8.32 8.00
C PRO A 61 5.00 -9.10 7.13
N ALA A 62 6.22 -9.31 7.64
CA ALA A 62 7.31 -9.98 6.92
C ALA A 62 6.96 -11.39 6.39
N GLY A 63 5.97 -12.05 7.00
CA GLY A 63 5.45 -13.35 6.53
C GLY A 63 4.78 -13.32 5.15
N ARG A 64 4.65 -12.15 4.52
CA ARG A 64 4.03 -12.00 3.20
C ARG A 64 4.99 -11.86 2.03
N GLY A 65 6.29 -11.71 2.27
CA GLY A 65 7.31 -11.63 1.21
C GLY A 65 7.18 -10.43 0.26
N LEU A 66 6.49 -9.36 0.68
CA LEU A 66 6.40 -8.10 -0.08
C LEU A 66 7.47 -7.15 0.46
N ASP A 67 8.61 -7.05 -0.22
CA ASP A 67 9.64 -6.04 0.01
C ASP A 67 9.45 -4.83 -0.91
N SER A 68 10.24 -3.77 -0.68
CA SER A 68 10.17 -2.57 -1.52
C SER A 68 10.54 -2.86 -2.99
N ASP A 69 11.38 -3.86 -3.28
CA ASP A 69 11.73 -4.28 -4.65
C ASP A 69 10.52 -4.92 -5.36
N ALA A 70 9.77 -5.79 -4.68
CA ALA A 70 8.54 -6.39 -5.21
C ALA A 70 7.43 -5.37 -5.49
N LEU A 71 7.44 -4.23 -4.78
CA LEU A 71 6.49 -3.13 -4.99
C LEU A 71 6.92 -2.17 -6.13
N VAL A 72 8.19 -2.20 -6.55
CA VAL A 72 8.76 -1.32 -7.60
C VAL A 72 8.77 -1.99 -8.98
N ARG A 73 8.74 -3.32 -9.05
CA ARG A 73 8.73 -4.05 -10.32
C ARG A 73 7.40 -3.89 -11.07
N ASP A 74 7.37 -2.89 -11.95
CA ASP A 74 6.58 -2.85 -13.18
C ASP A 74 7.15 -3.85 -14.20
#